data_AF-A0A7X8WAG1-F1
#
_entry.id   AF-A0A7X8WAG1-F1
#
_cell.length_a   1.000
_cell.length_b   1.000
_cell.length_c   1.000
_cell.angle_alpha   90.00
_cell.angle_beta   90.00
_cell.angle_gamma   90.00
#
_symmetry.space_group_name_H-M   'P 1'
#
loop_
_entity.id
_entity.type
_entity.pdbx_description
1 polymer ?
#
loop_
_entity_poly.entity_id
_entity_poly.type
_entity_poly.pdbx_seq_one_letter_code
_entity_poly.pdbx_strand_id
1 'polypeptide(L)'
;MIKSKSVLAYFFMCLFFFASCGTTKLSFSPLQIREAPSLSSRVETFYWDETTKQKQKAKGTLRWVKKEGIHLSFRVPFVQSDAIRVVFTPNKICLFNRLEKEYIELSFNKLKNKFPQLLSFHQLEEELYQTIQS
;
A
#
# COMPACT_ATOMS: atom_id res chain seq x y z
N MET A 1 45.81 4.99 -31.98
CA MET A 1 45.22 6.24 -32.52
C MET A 1 43.79 5.98 -32.97
N ILE A 2 42.85 6.01 -32.02
CA ILE A 2 41.41 5.90 -32.29
C ILE A 2 40.92 7.31 -32.61
N LYS A 3 40.32 7.50 -33.79
CA LYS A 3 39.90 8.82 -34.30
C LYS A 3 38.88 9.46 -33.33
N SER A 4 39.31 10.52 -32.65
CA SER A 4 38.54 11.30 -31.65
C SER A 4 37.15 11.74 -32.13
N LYS A 5 36.94 11.88 -33.45
CA LYS A 5 35.64 12.24 -34.05
C LYS A 5 34.58 11.13 -33.92
N SER A 6 34.96 9.88 -33.71
CA SER A 6 34.04 8.76 -33.58
C SER A 6 33.47 8.65 -32.16
N VAL A 7 34.27 8.94 -31.13
CA VAL A 7 33.84 8.87 -29.72
C VAL A 7 32.79 9.94 -29.40
N LEU A 8 32.94 11.14 -29.97
CA LEU A 8 31.98 12.23 -29.77
C LEU A 8 30.61 11.92 -30.41
N ALA A 9 30.60 11.18 -31.54
CA ALA A 9 29.37 10.73 -32.18
C ALA A 9 28.64 9.66 -31.36
N TYR A 10 29.36 8.75 -30.71
CA TYR A 10 28.77 7.77 -29.80
C TYR A 10 28.19 8.42 -28.53
N PHE A 11 28.84 9.47 -28.01
CA PHE A 11 28.34 10.20 -26.84
C PHE A 11 27.06 10.98 -27.16
N PHE A 12 26.96 11.59 -28.34
CA PHE A 12 25.75 12.27 -28.81
C PHE A 12 24.60 11.28 -29.10
N MET A 13 24.89 10.08 -29.62
CA MET A 13 23.88 9.03 -29.82
C MET A 13 23.30 8.52 -28.50
N CYS A 14 24.09 8.40 -27.44
CA CYS A 14 23.58 7.98 -26.13
C CYS A 14 22.64 9.01 -25.47
N LEU A 15 22.80 10.31 -25.74
CA LEU A 15 21.95 11.36 -25.19
C LEU A 15 20.53 11.37 -25.77
N PHE A 16 20.31 10.80 -26.97
CA PHE A 16 18.97 10.67 -27.57
C PHE A 16 18.18 9.44 -27.09
N PHE A 17 18.81 8.48 -26.38
CA PHE A 17 18.13 7.29 -25.85
C PHE A 17 17.59 7.45 -24.42
N PHE A 18 17.79 8.60 -23.76
CA PHE A 18 17.24 8.86 -22.42
C PHE A 18 15.95 9.69 -22.41
N ALA A 19 15.37 9.97 -23.58
CA ALA A 19 14.11 10.72 -23.72
C ALA A 19 12.95 9.85 -24.26
N SER A 20 12.64 8.73 -23.59
CA SER A 20 11.28 8.16 -23.54
C SER A 20 11.22 6.93 -22.63
N CYS A 21 11.24 7.15 -21.32
CA CYS A 21 10.47 6.29 -20.43
C CYS A 21 9.08 6.95 -20.32
N GLY A 22 8.22 6.64 -21.28
CA GLY A 22 6.80 6.96 -21.20
C GLY A 22 6.20 6.18 -20.05
N THR A 23 6.21 6.74 -18.84
CA THR A 23 5.25 6.31 -17.84
C THR A 23 3.89 6.61 -18.44
N THR A 24 3.10 5.57 -18.71
CA THR A 24 1.66 5.71 -18.84
C THR A 24 1.16 6.22 -17.50
N LYS A 25 1.23 7.54 -17.30
CA LYS A 25 0.31 8.21 -16.41
C LYS A 25 -1.05 7.98 -17.06
N LEU A 26 -1.76 6.99 -16.56
CA LEU A 26 -3.21 6.93 -16.67
C LEU A 26 -3.69 8.26 -16.10
N SER A 27 -3.84 9.24 -16.99
CA SER A 27 -4.51 10.49 -16.75
C SER A 27 -5.92 10.07 -16.35
N PHE A 28 -6.17 10.03 -15.05
CA PHE A 28 -7.51 9.94 -14.51
C PHE A 28 -8.23 11.18 -15.03
N SER A 29 -9.01 11.00 -16.10
CA SER A 29 -9.87 12.05 -16.61
C SER A 29 -10.89 12.36 -15.53
N PRO A 30 -11.10 13.64 -15.14
CA PRO A 30 -12.09 14.01 -14.13
C PRO A 30 -13.47 14.00 -14.80
N LEU A 31 -13.96 12.80 -15.14
CA LEU A 31 -15.32 12.58 -15.61
C LEU A 31 -16.06 11.79 -14.53
N GLN A 32 -16.84 12.53 -13.73
CA GLN A 32 -17.94 12.02 -12.89
C GLN A 32 -17.63 10.80 -12.03
N ILE A 33 -16.68 10.91 -11.11
CA ILE A 33 -16.66 10.00 -9.96
C ILE A 33 -17.59 10.60 -8.94
N ARG A 34 -18.76 9.99 -8.75
CA ARG A 34 -19.50 10.13 -7.49
C ARG A 34 -18.53 9.64 -6.41
N GLU A 35 -17.84 10.55 -5.74
CA GLU A 35 -16.75 10.22 -4.81
C GLU A 35 -17.28 9.20 -3.82
N ALA A 36 -16.74 7.97 -3.88
CA ALA A 36 -17.07 6.96 -2.91
C ALA A 36 -16.64 7.50 -1.53
N PRO A 37 -17.49 7.38 -0.49
CA PRO A 37 -17.11 7.79 0.86
C PRO A 37 -15.74 7.22 1.21
N SER A 38 -14.84 8.09 1.63
CA SER A 38 -13.49 7.71 2.01
C SER A 38 -13.06 8.43 3.28
N LEU A 39 -12.24 7.74 4.07
CA LEU A 39 -11.65 8.28 5.30
C LEU A 39 -10.15 8.02 5.27
N SER A 40 -9.38 8.98 5.74
CA SER A 40 -7.98 8.76 6.07
C SER A 40 -7.67 9.29 7.46
N SER A 41 -6.90 8.52 8.25
CA SER A 41 -6.47 8.94 9.58
C SER A 41 -5.04 8.49 9.86
N ARG A 42 -4.36 9.23 10.74
CA ARG A 42 -3.08 8.78 11.31
C ARG A 42 -3.37 7.86 12.49
N VAL A 43 -2.65 6.76 12.56
CA VAL A 43 -2.78 5.77 13.64
C VAL A 43 -1.43 5.52 14.28
N GLU A 44 -1.44 5.14 15.55
CA GLU A 44 -0.25 4.67 16.25
C GLU A 44 -0.55 3.28 16.82
N THR A 45 0.43 2.39 16.71
CA THR A 45 0.40 1.08 17.34
C THR A 45 1.76 0.81 17.99
N PHE A 46 1.90 -0.35 18.58
CA PHE A 46 3.15 -0.78 19.19
C PHE A 46 3.58 -2.12 18.62
N TYR A 47 4.88 -2.32 18.53
CA TYR A 47 5.49 -3.59 18.16
C TYR A 47 6.55 -3.96 19.18
N TRP A 48 6.90 -5.24 19.19
CA TRP A 48 8.02 -5.74 19.98
C TRP A 48 9.29 -5.66 19.15
N ASP A 49 10.30 -4.95 19.65
CA ASP A 49 11.61 -4.87 19.00
C ASP A 49 12.55 -5.90 19.60
N GLU A 50 12.96 -6.86 18.78
CA GLU A 50 13.87 -7.93 19.18
C GLU A 50 15.30 -7.44 19.45
N THR A 51 15.70 -6.30 18.89
CA THR A 51 17.04 -5.72 19.09
C THR A 51 17.12 -5.03 20.44
N THR A 52 16.15 -4.17 20.74
CA THR A 52 16.11 -3.42 22.01
C THR A 52 15.44 -4.21 23.14
N LYS A 53 14.79 -5.35 22.83
CA LYS A 53 13.99 -6.16 23.77
C LYS A 53 12.93 -5.33 24.50
N GLN A 54 12.35 -4.37 23.79
CA GLN A 54 11.41 -3.40 24.33
C GLN A 54 10.23 -3.19 23.39
N LYS A 55 9.12 -2.73 23.96
CA LYS A 55 7.93 -2.31 23.21
C LYS A 55 8.21 -0.93 22.59
N GLN A 56 8.17 -0.88 21.27
CA GLN A 56 8.42 0.33 20.49
C GLN A 56 7.14 0.85 19.82
N LYS A 57 7.08 2.16 19.57
CA LYS A 57 5.95 2.79 18.87
C LYS A 57 6.14 2.69 17.36
N ALA A 58 5.06 2.37 16.66
CA ALA A 58 4.96 2.43 15.21
C ALA A 58 3.88 3.42 14.80
N LYS A 59 4.25 4.35 13.91
CA LYS A 59 3.30 5.32 13.34
C LYS A 59 2.76 4.79 12.02
N GLY A 60 1.53 5.09 11.71
CA GLY A 60 0.89 4.58 10.52
C GLY A 60 -0.23 5.43 9.99
N THR A 61 -0.86 4.92 8.94
CA THR A 61 -2.03 5.50 8.30
C THR A 61 -3.10 4.45 8.11
N LEU A 62 -4.33 4.82 8.42
CA LEU A 62 -5.54 4.14 8.03
C LEU A 62 -6.13 4.87 6.82
N ARG A 63 -6.46 4.15 5.75
CA ARG A 63 -7.28 4.65 4.65
C ARG A 63 -8.42 3.66 4.42
N TRP A 64 -9.63 4.16 4.41
CA TRP A 64 -10.82 3.39 4.04
C TRP A 64 -11.45 4.04 2.81
N VAL A 65 -11.84 3.22 1.85
CA VAL A 65 -12.64 3.63 0.70
C VAL A 65 -13.79 2.65 0.57
N LYS A 66 -15.02 3.17 0.60
CA LYS A 66 -16.25 2.37 0.61
C LYS A 66 -16.28 1.38 -0.57
N LYS A 67 -16.54 0.11 -0.29
CA LYS A 67 -16.56 -1.04 -1.22
C LYS A 67 -15.23 -1.41 -1.88
N GLU A 68 -14.17 -0.63 -1.67
CA GLU A 68 -12.85 -0.95 -2.22
C GLU A 68 -12.00 -1.67 -1.18
N GLY A 69 -11.81 -1.05 -0.01
CA GLY A 69 -11.01 -1.66 1.03
C GLY A 69 -10.57 -0.75 2.16
N ILE A 70 -9.97 -1.39 3.15
CA ILE A 70 -9.36 -0.77 4.33
C ILE A 70 -7.87 -1.06 4.28
N HIS A 71 -7.05 -0.02 4.29
CA HIS A 71 -5.61 -0.07 4.16
C HIS A 71 -4.99 0.44 5.46
N LEU A 72 -4.30 -0.44 6.16
CA LEU A 72 -3.49 -0.11 7.33
C LEU A 72 -2.02 -0.20 6.95
N SER A 73 -1.26 0.87 7.17
CA SER A 73 0.17 0.91 6.85
C SER A 73 0.95 1.45 8.03
N PHE A 74 1.98 0.73 8.48
CA PHE A 74 2.80 1.13 9.63
C PHE A 74 4.28 1.26 9.25
N ARG A 75 4.91 2.33 9.74
CA ARG A 75 6.34 2.62 9.62
C ARG A 75 7.03 2.32 10.94
N VAL A 76 8.06 1.47 10.87
CA VAL A 76 8.85 1.01 12.03
C VAL A 76 10.31 1.47 11.87
N PRO A 77 10.89 2.19 12.85
CA PRO A 77 12.22 2.76 12.72
C PRO A 77 13.31 1.84 13.29
N PHE A 78 13.79 0.87 12.49
CA PHE A 78 15.15 0.28 12.61
C PHE A 78 15.44 -0.69 11.46
N VAL A 79 14.39 -1.20 10.83
CA VAL A 79 14.48 -1.75 9.49
C VAL A 79 14.42 -0.55 8.55
N GLN A 80 15.38 -0.36 7.65
CA GLN A 80 15.28 0.62 6.55
C GLN A 80 14.18 0.24 5.54
N SER A 81 13.07 -0.33 6.04
CA SER A 81 11.95 -0.82 5.28
C SER A 81 10.67 -0.16 5.72
N ASP A 82 10.12 0.67 4.84
CA ASP A 82 8.74 1.09 4.97
C ASP A 82 7.78 -0.10 4.95
N ALA A 83 6.72 0.03 5.75
CA ALA A 83 5.38 -0.46 5.50
C ALA A 83 5.17 -1.99 5.53
N ILE A 84 4.85 -2.51 6.72
CA ILE A 84 3.87 -3.58 6.74
C ILE A 84 2.54 -2.93 6.35
N ARG A 85 1.97 -3.36 5.22
CA ARG A 85 0.64 -2.94 4.80
C ARG A 85 -0.32 -4.12 4.87
N VAL A 86 -1.41 -3.93 5.60
CA VAL A 86 -2.54 -4.85 5.61
C VAL A 86 -3.65 -4.22 4.80
N VAL A 87 -4.16 -4.94 3.81
CA VAL A 87 -5.30 -4.52 2.99
C VAL A 87 -6.43 -5.50 3.20
N PHE A 88 -7.56 -5.00 3.69
CA PHE A 88 -8.82 -5.72 3.75
C PHE A 88 -9.62 -5.31 2.52
N THR A 89 -9.88 -6.27 1.65
CA THR A 89 -10.79 -6.12 0.50
C THR A 89 -12.08 -6.88 0.79
N PRO A 90 -13.16 -6.71 0.01
CA PRO A 90 -14.39 -7.47 0.19
C PRO A 90 -14.21 -8.99 0.29
N ASN A 91 -13.22 -9.55 -0.41
CA ASN A 91 -13.04 -10.99 -0.54
C ASN A 91 -11.92 -11.56 0.33
N LYS A 92 -10.89 -10.76 0.59
CA LYS A 92 -9.62 -11.23 1.16
C LYS A 92 -8.90 -10.18 1.97
N ILE A 93 -8.03 -10.66 2.85
CA ILE A 93 -7.06 -9.90 3.62
C ILE A 93 -5.68 -10.22 3.04
N CYS A 94 -4.95 -9.19 2.65
CA CYS A 94 -3.63 -9.29 2.06
C CYS A 94 -2.61 -8.59 2.95
N LEU A 95 -1.47 -9.25 3.19
CA LEU A 95 -0.31 -8.66 3.85
C LEU A 95 0.78 -8.40 2.81
N PHE A 96 1.21 -7.15 2.70
CA PHE A 96 2.27 -6.74 1.81
C PHE A 96 3.52 -6.38 2.61
N ASN A 97 4.68 -6.71 2.03
CA ASN A 97 5.96 -6.22 2.51
C ASN A 97 6.34 -4.88 1.84
N ARG A 98 7.51 -4.33 2.18
CA ARG A 98 8.05 -3.08 1.60
C ARG A 98 8.06 -3.03 0.08
N LEU A 99 8.31 -4.16 -0.58
CA LEU A 99 8.47 -4.24 -2.03
C LEU A 99 7.12 -4.34 -2.75
N GLU A 100 6.00 -4.07 -2.03
CA GLU A 100 4.64 -4.32 -2.50
C GLU A 100 4.42 -5.78 -2.92
N LYS A 101 5.28 -6.69 -2.45
CA LYS A 101 5.13 -8.12 -2.68
C LYS A 101 4.11 -8.65 -1.67
N GLU A 102 3.05 -9.22 -2.20
CA GLU A 102 2.06 -9.96 -1.41
C GLU A 102 2.75 -11.15 -0.73
N TYR A 103 2.77 -11.13 0.59
CA TYR A 103 3.41 -12.15 1.41
C TYR A 103 2.40 -13.18 1.89
N ILE A 104 1.18 -12.74 2.22
CA ILE A 104 0.11 -13.60 2.72
C ILE A 104 -1.22 -13.14 2.10
N GLU A 105 -1.97 -14.11 1.58
CA GLU A 105 -3.36 -13.95 1.15
C GLU A 105 -4.27 -14.83 2.01
N LEU A 106 -5.31 -14.25 2.61
CA LEU A 106 -6.30 -14.97 3.41
C LEU A 106 -7.71 -14.58 2.98
N SER A 107 -8.50 -15.54 2.51
CA SER A 107 -9.92 -15.30 2.20
C SER A 107 -10.77 -15.29 3.45
N PHE A 108 -11.82 -14.45 3.47
CA PHE A 108 -12.75 -14.40 4.60
C PHE A 108 -13.45 -15.73 4.83
N ASN A 109 -13.78 -16.49 3.78
CA ASN A 109 -14.35 -17.84 3.92
C ASN A 109 -13.43 -18.80 4.68
N LYS A 110 -12.14 -18.82 4.34
CA LYS A 110 -11.18 -19.70 5.01
C LYS A 110 -10.98 -19.29 6.48
N LEU A 111 -11.01 -17.99 6.76
CA LEU A 111 -10.92 -17.48 8.13
C LEU A 111 -12.19 -17.75 8.94
N LYS A 112 -13.39 -17.57 8.35
CA LYS A 112 -14.67 -17.81 9.02
C LYS A 112 -14.86 -19.25 9.46
N ASN A 113 -14.33 -20.21 8.68
CA ASN A 113 -14.33 -21.62 9.06
C ASN A 113 -13.47 -21.91 10.30
N LYS A 114 -12.43 -21.10 10.57
CA LYS A 114 -11.56 -21.22 11.75
C LYS A 114 -12.02 -20.34 12.92
N PHE A 115 -12.62 -19.20 12.60
CA PHE A 115 -13.09 -18.18 13.54
C PHE A 115 -14.54 -17.81 13.19
N PRO A 116 -15.54 -18.60 13.61
CA PRO A 116 -16.94 -18.39 13.25
C PRO A 116 -17.49 -17.00 13.60
N GLN A 117 -16.96 -16.41 14.67
CA GLN A 117 -17.28 -15.07 15.17
C GLN A 117 -16.65 -13.92 14.36
N LEU A 118 -15.83 -14.22 13.34
CA LEU A 118 -15.20 -13.18 12.53
C LEU A 118 -16.25 -12.46 11.67
N LEU A 119 -16.25 -11.13 11.75
CA LEU A 119 -17.07 -10.28 10.88
C LEU A 119 -16.67 -10.46 9.41
N SER A 120 -17.67 -10.48 8.53
CA SER A 120 -17.43 -10.30 7.09
C SER A 120 -16.94 -8.88 6.80
N PHE A 121 -16.32 -8.67 5.64
CA PHE A 121 -15.89 -7.33 5.23
C PHE A 121 -17.05 -6.32 5.22
N HIS A 122 -18.23 -6.70 4.73
CA HIS A 122 -19.39 -5.80 4.71
C HIS A 122 -19.84 -5.39 6.12
N GLN A 123 -19.81 -6.33 7.07
CA GLN A 123 -20.14 -6.01 8.46
C GLN A 123 -19.10 -5.06 9.06
N LEU A 124 -17.81 -5.30 8.82
CA LEU A 124 -16.74 -4.41 9.26
C LEU A 124 -16.85 -3.01 8.65
N GLU A 125 -17.19 -2.92 7.36
CA GLU A 125 -17.37 -1.66 6.66
C GLU A 125 -18.57 -0.85 7.18
N GLU A 126 -19.68 -1.52 7.51
CA GLU A 126 -20.86 -0.87 8.09
C GLU A 126 -20.54 -0.29 9.47
N GLU A 127 -19.89 -1.06 10.35
CA GLU A 127 -19.46 -0.58 11.69
C GLU A 127 -18.55 0.65 11.58
N LEU A 128 -17.60 0.64 10.63
CA LEU A 128 -16.72 1.78 10.38
C LEU A 128 -17.51 3.00 9.90
N TYR A 129 -18.47 2.81 8.98
CA TYR A 129 -19.30 3.89 8.49
C TYR A 129 -20.14 4.53 9.60
N GLN A 130 -20.78 3.72 10.44
CA GLN A 130 -21.58 4.21 11.57
C GLN A 130 -20.73 5.00 12.56
N THR A 131 -19.52 4.50 12.88
CA THR A 131 -18.57 5.18 13.79
C THR A 131 -18.09 6.53 13.23
N ILE A 132 -18.05 6.71 11.91
CA ILE A 132 -17.66 7.98 11.29
C ILE A 132 -18.79 9.02 11.35
N GLN A 133 -20.05 8.58 11.41
CA GLN A 133 -21.22 9.46 11.42
C GLN A 133 -21.68 9.88 12.83
N SER A 134 -21.22 9.19 13.88
CA SER A 134 -21.49 9.50 15.29
C SER A 134 -20.58 10.61 15.83
#